data_AF-A0A530M2T5-F1
#
_entry.id   AF-A0A530M2T5-F1
#
_cell.length_a   1.000
_cell.length_b   1.000
_cell.length_c   1.000
_cell.angle_alpha   90.00
_cell.angle_beta   90.00
_cell.angle_gamma   90.00
#
_symmetry.space_group_name_H-M   'P 1'
#
loop_
_entity.id
_entity.type
_entity.pdbx_description
1 polymer ?
#
loop_
_entity_poly.entity_id
_entity_poly.type
_entity_poly.pdbx_seq_one_letter_code
_entity_poly.pdbx_strand_id
1 'polypeptide(L)'
;GFDYNYVNDPFDAWVTVIVMDVWHWTSLVVLLCYAGLVSIPDAYYQAAKIDGASRWAIFRYIQLPKMNRVLLIAVLLRFMDSFMIYT
;
A
#
# COMPACT_ATOMS: atom_id res chain seq x y z
N GLY A 1 -17.11 29.80 2.78
CA GLY A 1 -16.66 28.49 3.28
C GLY A 1 -16.31 27.64 2.08
N PHE A 2 -15.48 26.61 2.22
CA PHE A 2 -15.37 25.61 1.16
C PHE A 2 -16.72 24.88 1.08
N ASP A 3 -17.46 25.07 -0.02
CA ASP A 3 -18.72 24.37 -0.27
C ASP A 3 -18.38 22.92 -0.68
N TYR A 4 -18.15 22.06 0.31
CA TYR A 4 -17.96 20.62 0.15
C TYR A 4 -19.27 19.92 0.46
N ASN A 5 -19.92 19.34 -0.55
CA ASN A 5 -21.27 18.83 -0.44
C ASN A 5 -21.38 17.41 -1.01
N TYR A 6 -20.94 16.44 -0.19
CA TYR A 6 -20.91 15.00 -0.46
C TYR A 6 -22.29 14.35 -0.72
N VAL A 7 -23.40 15.08 -0.58
CA VAL A 7 -24.76 14.58 -0.86
C VAL A 7 -25.30 15.06 -2.21
N ASN A 8 -24.94 16.26 -2.65
CA ASN A 8 -25.47 16.87 -3.87
C ASN A 8 -24.45 16.94 -5.02
N ASP A 9 -23.15 16.94 -4.71
CA ASP A 9 -22.09 16.95 -5.73
C ASP A 9 -21.53 15.53 -5.93
N PRO A 10 -21.71 14.93 -7.12
CA PRO A 10 -21.16 13.62 -7.46
C PRO A 10 -19.63 13.55 -7.31
N PHE A 11 -18.90 14.66 -7.52
CA PHE A 11 -17.45 14.67 -7.39
C PHE A 11 -17.03 14.57 -5.93
N ASP A 12 -17.66 15.35 -5.05
CA ASP A 12 -17.37 15.32 -3.61
C ASP A 12 -17.71 13.97 -3.00
N ALA A 13 -18.87 13.40 -3.35
CA ALA A 13 -19.29 12.07 -2.92
C ALA A 13 -18.29 10.98 -3.35
N TRP A 14 -17.82 11.06 -4.60
CA TRP A 14 -16.85 10.11 -5.14
C TRP A 14 -15.49 10.20 -4.43
N VAL A 15 -15.03 11.42 -4.15
CA VAL A 15 -13.83 11.66 -3.34
C VAL A 15 -14.00 11.11 -1.92
N THR A 16 -15.15 11.32 -1.27
CA THR A 16 -15.38 10.80 0.09
C THR A 16 -15.33 9.28 0.13
N VAL A 17 -15.96 8.62 -0.85
CA VAL A 17 -15.97 7.15 -0.96
C VAL A 17 -14.57 6.61 -1.17
N ILE A 18 -13.78 7.21 -2.07
CA ILE A 18 -12.39 6.80 -2.31
C ILE A 18 -11.55 6.97 -1.05
N VAL A 19 -11.67 8.11 -0.36
CA VAL A 19 -10.90 8.36 0.86
C VAL A 19 -11.26 7.36 1.95
N MET A 20 -12.54 7.06 2.14
CA MET A 20 -13.01 6.05 3.08
C MET A 20 -12.46 4.65 2.75
N ASP A 21 -12.53 4.25 1.48
CA ASP A 21 -12.02 2.94 1.05
C ASP A 21 -10.49 2.87 1.21
N VAL A 22 -9.75 3.89 0.77
CA VAL A 22 -8.30 3.95 0.96
C VAL A 22 -7.93 3.89 2.44
N TRP A 23 -8.64 4.64 3.31
CA TRP A 23 -8.38 4.64 4.74
C TRP A 23 -8.58 3.27 5.38
N HIS A 24 -9.70 2.60 5.06
CA HIS A 24 -10.01 1.29 5.60
C HIS A 24 -8.94 0.24 5.23
N TRP A 25 -8.44 0.30 4.00
CA TRP A 25 -7.49 -0.68 3.48
C TRP A 25 -6.02 -0.34 3.78
N THR A 26 -5.71 0.92 4.08
CA THR A 26 -4.33 1.35 4.37
C THR A 26 -3.73 0.60 5.56
N SER A 27 -4.48 0.39 6.64
CA SER A 27 -3.98 -0.32 7.84
C SER A 27 -3.50 -1.74 7.53
N LEU A 28 -4.27 -2.48 6.72
CA LEU A 28 -3.93 -3.84 6.32
C LEU A 28 -2.70 -3.86 5.41
N VAL A 29 -2.65 -2.95 4.42
CA VAL A 29 -1.51 -2.84 3.50
C VAL A 29 -0.24 -2.47 4.25
N VAL A 30 -0.30 -1.56 5.22
CA VAL A 30 0.85 -1.18 6.07
C VAL A 30 1.35 -2.37 6.88
N LEU A 31 0.45 -3.14 7.48
CA LEU A 31 0.81 -4.37 8.22
C LEU A 31 1.49 -5.41 7.32
N LEU A 32 0.93 -5.68 6.14
CA LEU A 32 1.53 -6.58 5.16
C LEU A 32 2.90 -6.08 4.68
N CYS A 33 3.00 -4.78 4.42
CA CYS A 33 4.25 -4.16 4.03
C CYS A 33 5.32 -4.29 5.12
N TYR A 34 4.93 -4.07 6.38
CA TYR A 34 5.80 -4.22 7.54
C TYR A 34 6.26 -5.67 7.72
N ALA A 35 5.35 -6.65 7.63
CA ALA A 35 5.71 -8.07 7.70
C ALA A 35 6.68 -8.46 6.57
N GLY A 36 6.46 -7.94 5.35
CA GLY A 36 7.35 -8.11 4.22
C GLY A 36 8.75 -7.52 4.48
N LEU A 37 8.81 -6.32 5.06
CA LEU A 37 10.07 -5.66 5.45
C LEU A 37 10.84 -6.43 6.54
N VAL A 38 10.14 -6.93 7.56
CA VAL A 38 10.73 -7.73 8.64
C VAL A 38 11.32 -9.04 8.11
N SER A 39 10.78 -9.60 7.03
CA SER A 39 11.32 -10.80 6.40
C SER A 39 12.66 -10.58 5.66
N ILE A 40 13.07 -9.33 5.42
CA ILE A 40 14.29 -9.00 4.69
C ILE A 40 15.49 -9.10 5.65
N PRO A 41 16.49 -9.96 5.37
CA PRO A 41 17.66 -10.11 6.24
C PRO A 41 18.49 -8.82 6.35
N ASP A 42 19.00 -8.53 7.55
CA ASP A 42 19.84 -7.35 7.85
C ASP A 42 21.10 -7.25 6.98
N ALA A 43 21.59 -8.38 6.46
CA ALA A 43 22.72 -8.44 5.54
C ALA A 43 22.54 -7.54 4.30
N TYR A 44 21.29 -7.39 3.80
CA TYR A 44 21.00 -6.50 2.67
C TYR A 44 21.15 -5.02 3.04
N TYR A 45 20.79 -4.63 4.27
CA TYR A 45 20.98 -3.27 4.75
C TYR A 45 22.45 -2.96 5.04
N GLN A 46 23.20 -3.94 5.55
CA GLN A 46 24.64 -3.81 5.75
C GLN A 46 25.39 -3.66 4.41
N ALA A 47 25.06 -4.48 3.42
CA ALA A 47 25.60 -4.34 2.06
C ALA A 47 25.27 -2.98 1.45
N ALA A 48 24.01 -2.52 1.54
CA ALA A 48 23.62 -1.22 1.04
C ALA A 48 24.34 -0.04 1.74
N LYS A 49 24.70 -0.20 3.01
CA LYS A 49 25.47 0.78 3.78
C LYS A 49 26.95 0.81 3.36
N ILE A 50 27.50 -0.35 2.99
CA ILE A 50 28.86 -0.48 2.42
C ILE A 50 28.90 0.10 1.00
N ASP A 51 27.87 -0.14 0.18
CA ASP A 51 27.76 0.34 -1.20
C ASP A 51 27.34 1.83 -1.32
N GLY A 52 27.05 2.51 -0.20
CA GLY A 52 26.64 3.92 -0.20
C GLY A 52 25.29 4.19 -0.88
N ALA A 53 24.42 3.17 -1.00
CA ALA A 53 23.15 3.28 -1.71
C ALA A 53 22.16 4.21 -0.97
N SER A 54 21.44 5.05 -1.72
CA SER A 54 20.41 5.94 -1.14
C SER A 54 19.19 5.14 -0.63
N ARG A 55 18.49 5.69 0.36
CA ARG A 55 17.27 5.05 0.93
C ARG A 55 16.20 4.76 -0.14
N TRP A 56 16.12 5.59 -1.18
CA TRP A 56 15.19 5.38 -2.30
C TRP A 56 15.61 4.21 -3.21
N ALA A 57 16.91 4.04 -3.45
CA ALA A 57 17.43 2.89 -4.19
C ALA A 57 17.17 1.59 -3.42
N ILE A 58 17.39 1.58 -2.10
CA ILE A 58 17.09 0.43 -1.24
C ILE A 58 15.60 0.08 -1.31
N PHE A 59 14.71 1.07 -1.23
CA PHE A 59 13.27 0.85 -1.36
C PHE A 59 12.90 0.26 -2.72
N ARG A 60 13.34 0.87 -3.82
CA ARG A 60 12.92 0.47 -5.18
C ARG A 60 13.51 -0.86 -5.64
N TYR A 61 14.76 -1.17 -5.28
CA TYR A 61 15.52 -2.31 -5.78
C TYR A 61 15.63 -3.49 -4.81
N ILE A 62 15.47 -3.27 -3.50
CA ILE A 62 15.52 -4.35 -2.50
C ILE A 62 14.14 -4.61 -1.93
N GLN A 63 13.49 -3.59 -1.38
CA GLN A 63 12.22 -3.75 -0.65
C GLN A 63 11.07 -4.09 -1.61
N LEU A 64 10.86 -3.27 -2.66
CA LEU A 64 9.77 -3.44 -3.63
C LEU A 64 9.74 -4.83 -4.32
N PRO A 65 10.84 -5.34 -4.91
CA PRO A 65 10.82 -6.64 -5.58
C PRO A 65 10.69 -7.81 -4.61
N LYS A 66 11.24 -7.73 -3.39
CA LYS A 66 11.07 -8.80 -2.39
C LYS A 66 9.66 -8.83 -1.80
N MET A 67 9.02 -7.67 -1.68
CA MET A 67 7.64 -7.56 -1.22
C MET A 67 6.62 -7.91 -2.30
N ASN A 68 7.03 -8.04 -3.57
CA ASN A 68 6.13 -8.29 -4.70
C ASN A 68 5.26 -9.55 -4.50
N ARG A 69 5.78 -10.61 -3.86
CA ARG A 69 5.00 -11.82 -3.54
C ARG A 69 3.87 -11.55 -2.55
N VAL A 70 4.13 -10.74 -1.53
CA VAL A 70 3.14 -10.38 -0.50
C VAL A 70 2.13 -9.38 -1.08
N LEU A 71 2.60 -8.41 -1.85
CA LEU A 71 1.74 -7.44 -2.55
C LEU A 71 0.81 -8.13 -3.54
N LEU A 72 1.28 -9.15 -4.26
CA LEU A 72 0.46 -9.90 -5.21
C LEU A 72 -0.67 -10.66 -4.49
N ILE A 73 -0.40 -11.27 -3.34
CA ILE A 73 -1.44 -11.90 -2.50
C ILE A 73 -2.43 -10.84 -1.97
N ALA A 74 -1.92 -9.70 -1.50
CA ALA A 74 -2.75 -8.60 -1.01
C ALA A 74 -3.70 -8.05 -2.09
N VAL A 75 -3.18 -7.87 -3.30
CA VAL A 75 -3.95 -7.40 -4.45
C VAL A 75 -5.00 -8.43 -4.85
N LEU A 76 -4.68 -9.73 -4.87
CA LEU A 76 -5.64 -10.79 -5.17
C LEU A 76 -6.77 -10.86 -4.16
N LEU A 77 -6.47 -10.77 -2.86
CA LEU A 77 -7.48 -10.72 -1.80
C LEU A 77 -8.38 -9.49 -1.95
N ARG A 78 -7.80 -8.32 -2.22
CA ARG A 78 -8.55 -7.07 -2.45
C ARG A 78 -9.40 -7.13 -3.71
N PHE A 79 -8.91 -7.79 -4.76
CA PHE A 79 -9.67 -8.05 -5.96
C PHE A 79 -10.87 -8.93 -5.61
N MET A 80 -10.66 -10.07 -4.94
CA MET A 80 -11.74 -10.95 -4.49
C MET A 80 -12.80 -10.23 -3.64
N ASP A 81 -12.41 -9.48 -2.61
CA ASP A 81 -13.35 -8.73 -1.76
C ASP A 81 -14.16 -7.71 -2.56
N SER A 82 -13.53 -7.03 -3.50
CA SER A 82 -14.21 -6.04 -4.34
C SER A 82 -15.24 -6.68 -5.28
N PHE A 83 -15.00 -7.91 -5.76
CA PHE A 83 -16.00 -8.69 -6.52
C PHE A 83 -17.10 -9.26 -5.62
N MET A 84 -16.76 -9.69 -4.40
CA MET A 84 -17.73 -10.26 -3.46
C MET A 84 -18.68 -9.20 -2.87
N ILE A 85 -18.30 -7.93 -2.87
CA ILE A 85 -19.16 -6.80 -2.44
C ILE A 85 -20.44 -6.65 -3.29
N TYR A 86 -20.49 -7.23 -4.50
CA TYR A 86 -21.63 -7.13 -5.40
C TYR A 86 -22.52 -8.40 -5.44
N THR A 87 -22.32 -9.36 -4.55
CA THR A 87 -23.21 -10.52 -4.30
C THR A 87 -23.84 -10.40 -2.92
#